data_AF-A0A6P9AZW6-F1
#
_entry.id   AF-A0A6P9AZW6-F1
#
_cell.length_a   1.000
_cell.length_b   1.000
_cell.length_c   1.000
_cell.angle_alpha   90.00
_cell.angle_beta   90.00
_cell.angle_gamma   90.00
#
_symmetry.space_group_name_H-M   'P 1'
#
loop_
_entity.id
_entity.type
_entity.pdbx_description
1 polymer ?
#
loop_
_entity_poly.entity_id
_entity_poly.type
_entity_poly.pdbx_seq_one_letter_code
_entity_poly.pdbx_strand_id
1 'polypeptide(L)'
;MFLLFQRRVDFLQLMIESQNSLTSHEVNGVNHTYKGLTDTEILAQAIIFIIAGYETVSSALSYLTYELALQPDIQQKLQEEIDQVLPNKVGDTQHGCDEAFNDVH
;
A
#
# COMPACT_ATOMS: atom_id res chain seq x y z
N MET A 1 19.60 13.66 -6.25
CA MET A 1 18.37 13.12 -6.87
C MET A 1 18.70 11.92 -7.77
N PHE A 2 19.19 10.83 -7.17
CA PHE A 2 19.54 9.58 -7.88
C PHE A 2 19.29 8.31 -7.04
N LEU A 3 18.56 8.44 -5.92
CA LEU A 3 18.26 7.33 -4.99
C LEU A 3 16.77 6.95 -4.93
N LEU A 4 15.95 7.45 -5.85
CA LEU A 4 14.51 7.15 -5.88
C LEU A 4 14.12 6.02 -6.86
N PHE A 5 15.08 5.23 -7.34
CA PHE A 5 14.76 4.02 -8.11
C PHE A 5 15.56 2.82 -7.62
N GLN A 6 15.66 2.65 -6.30
CA GLN A 6 16.00 1.34 -5.77
C GLN A 6 14.76 0.48 -5.91
N ARG A 7 14.71 -0.37 -6.94
CA ARG A 7 13.64 -1.36 -7.17
C ARG A 7 13.50 -2.22 -5.91
N ARG A 8 12.58 -1.84 -5.02
CA ARG A 8 12.22 -2.62 -3.82
C ARG A 8 11.48 -3.85 -4.33
N VAL A 9 12.09 -5.02 -4.15
CA VAL A 9 11.37 -6.28 -4.35
C VAL A 9 10.46 -6.44 -3.15
N ASP A 10 9.14 -6.47 -3.38
CA ASP A 10 8.16 -6.69 -2.32
C ASP A 10 7.81 -8.19 -2.17
N PHE A 11 7.09 -8.50 -1.10
CA PHE A 11 6.74 -9.88 -0.75
C PHE A 11 5.81 -10.55 -1.78
N LEU A 12 4.89 -9.80 -2.39
CA LEU A 12 4.00 -10.33 -3.43
C LEU A 12 4.82 -10.68 -4.67
N GLN A 13 5.78 -9.82 -5.03
CA GLN A 13 6.71 -10.07 -6.12
C GLN A 13 7.56 -11.32 -5.85
N LEU A 14 8.03 -11.53 -4.63
CA LEU A 14 8.77 -12.74 -4.25
C LEU A 14 7.91 -14.01 -4.39
N MET A 15 6.63 -13.94 -4.02
CA MET A 15 5.70 -15.06 -4.18
C MET A 15 5.45 -15.40 -5.66
N ILE A 16 5.31 -14.39 -6.51
CA ILE A 16 5.15 -14.56 -7.97
C ILE A 16 6.43 -15.19 -8.56
N GLU A 17 7.61 -14.73 -8.16
CA GLU A 17 8.90 -15.25 -8.64
C GLU A 17 9.12 -16.72 -8.23
N SER A 18 8.58 -17.15 -7.09
CA SER A 18 8.70 -18.54 -6.57
C SER A 18 8.07 -19.59 -7.51
N GLN A 19 7.10 -19.19 -8.33
CA GLN A 19 6.42 -20.07 -9.28
C GLN A 19 7.33 -20.55 -10.42
N ASN A 20 8.38 -19.77 -10.77
CA ASN A 20 9.21 -20.00 -11.96
C ASN A 20 10.27 -21.10 -11.82
N SER A 21 10.37 -21.80 -10.69
CA SER A 21 11.40 -22.83 -10.45
C SER A 21 11.10 -24.21 -11.04
N LEU A 22 10.04 -24.36 -11.84
CA LEU A 22 9.72 -25.58 -12.57
C LEU A 22 10.54 -25.71 -13.87
N THR A 23 11.87 -25.70 -13.77
CA THR A 23 12.73 -26.29 -14.81
C THR A 23 13.75 -27.20 -14.13
N SER A 24 13.35 -28.46 -14.00
CA SER A 24 14.19 -29.67 -13.95
C SER A 24 15.70 -29.45 -14.07
N HIS A 25 16.40 -29.47 -12.94
CA HIS A 25 17.80 -29.87 -12.88
C HIS A 25 17.87 -31.27 -12.27
N GLU A 26 17.93 -32.29 -13.13
CA GLU A 26 18.36 -33.64 -12.74
C GLU A 26 19.84 -33.58 -12.35
N VAL A 27 20.13 -33.53 -11.04
CA VAL A 27 21.48 -33.77 -10.53
C VAL A 27 21.38 -34.78 -9.40
N ASN A 28 21.80 -36.01 -9.70
CA ASN A 28 22.23 -37.05 -8.77
C ASN A 28 21.21 -37.49 -7.70
N GLY A 29 20.23 -38.31 -8.10
CA GLY A 29 19.75 -39.44 -7.29
C GLY A 29 18.91 -39.17 -6.04
N VAL A 30 18.63 -37.92 -5.67
CA VAL A 30 17.66 -37.59 -4.61
C VAL A 30 16.70 -36.52 -5.14
N ASN A 31 15.49 -36.95 -5.50
CA ASN A 31 14.44 -36.08 -6.03
C ASN A 31 13.81 -35.23 -4.90
N HIS A 32 14.46 -34.14 -4.49
CA HIS A 32 13.75 -33.08 -3.78
C HIS A 32 13.06 -32.18 -4.82
N THR A 33 11.82 -32.53 -5.16
CA THR A 33 10.93 -31.66 -5.93
C THR A 33 10.51 -30.48 -5.04
N TYR A 34 11.25 -29.38 -5.11
CA TYR A 34 10.77 -28.10 -4.60
C TYR A 34 9.63 -27.63 -5.51
N LYS A 35 8.39 -27.85 -5.06
CA LYS A 35 7.19 -27.39 -5.77
C LYS A 35 7.02 -25.89 -5.50
N GLY A 36 7.12 -25.07 -6.55
CA GLY A 36 6.80 -23.64 -6.48
C GLY A 36 5.32 -23.39 -6.15
N LEU A 37 5.02 -22.17 -5.68
CA LEU A 37 3.64 -21.76 -5.39
C LEU A 37 2.81 -21.69 -6.68
N THR A 38 1.63 -22.27 -6.65
CA THR A 38 0.61 -22.14 -7.70
C THR A 38 -0.06 -20.76 -7.64
N ASP A 39 -0.65 -20.30 -8.76
CA ASP A 39 -1.39 -19.03 -8.82
C ASP A 39 -2.46 -18.92 -7.73
N THR A 40 -3.17 -20.02 -7.47
CA THR A 40 -4.20 -20.08 -6.43
C THR A 40 -3.62 -19.89 -5.04
N GLU A 41 -2.43 -20.45 -4.76
CA GLU A 41 -1.76 -20.28 -3.47
C GLU A 41 -1.27 -18.83 -3.30
N ILE A 42 -0.69 -18.24 -4.35
CA ILE A 42 -0.25 -16.83 -4.34
C ILE A 42 -1.44 -15.90 -4.09
N LEU A 43 -2.55 -16.11 -4.82
CA LEU A 43 -3.78 -15.33 -4.67
C LEU A 43 -4.38 -15.47 -3.27
N ALA A 44 -4.49 -16.70 -2.76
CA ALA A 44 -5.03 -16.95 -1.43
C ALA A 44 -4.21 -16.24 -0.34
N GLN A 45 -2.88 -16.30 -0.42
CA GLN A 45 -2.00 -15.59 0.51
C GLN A 45 -2.15 -14.07 0.41
N ALA A 46 -2.21 -13.51 -0.80
CA ALA A 46 -2.42 -12.07 -1.00
C ALA A 46 -3.71 -11.57 -0.34
N ILE A 47 -4.81 -12.32 -0.48
CA ILE A 47 -6.09 -12.00 0.15
C ILE A 47 -5.99 -12.04 1.68
N ILE A 48 -5.31 -13.03 2.25
CA ILE A 48 -5.10 -13.15 3.70
C ILE A 48 -4.36 -11.91 4.23
N PHE A 49 -3.30 -11.44 3.55
CA PHE A 49 -2.57 -10.24 3.96
C PHE A 49 -3.46 -9.00 3.96
N ILE A 50 -4.30 -8.83 2.93
CA ILE A 50 -5.22 -7.70 2.85
C ILE A 50 -6.21 -7.74 4.02
N ILE A 51 -6.83 -8.89 4.27
CA ILE A 51 -7.82 -9.03 5.35
C ILE A 51 -7.18 -8.82 6.72
N ALA A 52 -6.02 -9.43 6.96
CA ALA A 52 -5.29 -9.30 8.22
C ALA A 52 -4.84 -7.85 8.48
N GLY A 53 -4.43 -7.12 7.43
CA GLY A 53 -4.04 -5.72 7.54
C GLY A 53 -5.22 -4.74 7.60
N TYR A 54 -6.36 -5.10 7.01
CA TYR A 54 -7.50 -4.20 6.83
C TYR A 54 -8.04 -3.64 8.15
N GLU A 55 -8.35 -4.51 9.11
CA GLU A 55 -8.98 -4.08 10.37
C GLU A 55 -8.08 -3.13 11.17
N THR A 56 -6.78 -3.44 11.22
CA THR A 56 -5.80 -2.63 11.96
C THR A 56 -5.58 -1.28 11.28
N VAL A 57 -5.38 -1.28 9.96
CA VAL A 57 -5.15 -0.04 9.19
C VAL A 57 -6.41 0.82 9.16
N SER A 58 -7.59 0.23 8.97
CA SER A 58 -8.86 0.95 8.99
C SER A 58 -9.10 1.63 10.33
N SER A 59 -8.85 0.92 11.44
CA SER A 59 -8.98 1.48 12.79
C SER A 59 -8.00 2.63 13.01
N ALA A 60 -6.74 2.46 12.60
CA ALA A 60 -5.72 3.49 12.72
C ALA A 60 -6.05 4.75 11.90
N LEU A 61 -6.51 4.59 10.65
CA LEU A 61 -6.93 5.69 9.79
C LEU A 61 -8.17 6.40 10.33
N SER A 62 -9.12 5.64 10.89
CA SER A 62 -10.31 6.23 11.53
C SER A 62 -9.93 7.10 12.71
N TYR A 63 -9.03 6.61 13.57
CA TYR A 63 -8.53 7.38 14.71
C TYR A 63 -7.72 8.61 14.27
N LEU A 64 -6.83 8.46 13.29
CA LEU A 64 -6.06 9.56 12.73
C LEU A 64 -6.99 10.66 12.19
N THR A 65 -7.99 10.28 11.38
CA THR A 65 -8.93 11.24 10.79
C THR A 65 -9.78 11.91 11.86
N TYR A 66 -10.16 11.18 12.90
CA TYR A 66 -10.90 11.73 14.04
C TYR A 66 -10.09 12.81 14.78
N GLU A 67 -8.84 12.53 15.13
CA GLU A 67 -7.96 13.50 15.80
C GLU A 67 -7.69 14.73 14.90
N LEU A 68 -7.49 14.53 13.60
CA LEU A 68 -7.34 15.64 12.65
C LEU A 68 -8.58 16.52 12.57
N ALA A 69 -9.78 15.94 12.56
CA ALA A 69 -11.03 16.69 12.51
C ALA A 69 -11.25 17.54 13.78
N LEU A 70 -10.70 17.14 14.92
CA LEU A 70 -10.74 17.91 16.17
C LEU A 70 -9.67 19.02 16.23
N GLN A 71 -8.63 18.94 15.39
CA GLN A 71 -7.45 19.80 15.44
C GLN A 71 -7.19 20.44 14.06
N PRO A 72 -7.97 21.47 13.67
CA PRO A 72 -7.90 22.08 12.35
C PRO A 72 -6.52 22.65 12.03
N ASP A 73 -5.81 23.20 13.02
CA ASP A 73 -4.45 23.74 12.84
C ASP A 73 -3.45 22.66 12.40
N ILE A 74 -3.57 21.44 12.95
CA ILE A 74 -2.70 20.31 12.60
C ILE A 74 -3.10 19.75 11.22
N GLN A 75 -4.39 19.69 10.94
CA GLN A 75 -4.89 19.27 9.63
C GLN A 75 -4.41 20.20 8.51
N GLN A 76 -4.43 21.52 8.72
CA GLN A 76 -3.91 22.49 7.76
C GLN A 76 -2.41 22.29 7.53
N LYS A 77 -1.62 22.16 8.60
CA LYS A 77 -0.18 21.92 8.48
C LYS A 77 0.13 20.63 7.71
N LEU A 78 -0.61 19.55 7.98
CA LEU A 78 -0.45 18.28 7.25
C LEU A 78 -0.74 18.45 5.75
N GLN A 79 -1.76 19.22 5.38
CA GLN A 79 -2.06 19.52 3.99
C GLN A 79 -0.93 20.32 3.32
N GLU A 80 -0.41 21.34 4.00
CA GLU A 80 0.73 22.12 3.51
C GLU A 80 1.97 21.25 3.28
N GLU A 81 2.23 20.27 4.16
CA GLU A 81 3.33 19.30 3.99
C GLU A 81 3.10 18.39 2.77
N ILE A 82 1.86 17.93 2.54
CA ILE A 82 1.50 17.11 1.37
C ILE A 82 1.68 17.91 0.08
N ASP A 83 1.20 19.16 0.04
CA ASP A 83 1.30 20.03 -1.12
C ASP A 83 2.75 20.38 -1.48
N GLN A 84 3.62 20.51 -0.47
CA GLN A 84 5.06 20.69 -0.67
C GLN A 84 5.74 19.45 -1.29
N VAL A 85 5.34 18.25 -0.89
CA VAL A 85 5.91 16.98 -1.40
C VAL A 85 5.32 16.60 -2.76
N LEU A 86 4.07 16.97 -3.04
CA LEU A 86 3.31 16.65 -4.25
C LEU A 86 2.88 17.90 -5.03
N PRO A 87 3.83 18.71 -5.56
CA PRO A 87 3.56 20.05 -6.10
C PRO A 87 2.71 20.11 -7.39
N ASN A 88 2.21 18.98 -7.92
CA ASN A 88 1.60 18.89 -9.26
C ASN A 88 0.17 18.33 -9.30
N LYS A 89 -0.62 18.44 -8.22
CA LYS A 89 -2.01 17.92 -8.19
C LYS A 89 -3.08 18.92 -7.74
N VAL A 90 -2.71 20.16 -7.45
CA VAL A 90 -3.64 21.19 -6.99
C VAL A 90 -4.22 21.95 -8.19
N GLY A 91 -5.32 21.42 -8.74
CA GLY A 91 -6.09 22.08 -9.78
C GLY A 91 -7.59 22.07 -9.51
N ASP A 92 -8.18 20.93 -9.15
CA ASP A 92 -9.64 20.77 -9.31
C ASP A 92 -10.40 20.24 -8.09
N THR A 93 -9.84 20.21 -6.88
CA THR A 93 -10.57 19.62 -5.72
C THR A 93 -10.64 20.51 -4.47
N GLN A 94 -9.86 21.58 -4.39
CA GLN A 94 -9.85 22.45 -3.20
C GLN A 94 -10.97 23.50 -3.16
N HIS A 95 -11.71 23.74 -4.25
CA HIS A 95 -12.81 24.73 -4.21
C HIS A 95 -14.13 24.19 -3.64
N GLY A 96 -14.24 22.90 -3.32
CA GLY A 96 -15.48 22.28 -2.83
C GLY A 96 -15.52 21.96 -1.34
N CYS A 97 -14.39 21.92 -0.64
CA CYS A 97 -14.35 21.56 0.77
C CYS A 97 -14.56 22.76 1.71
N ASP A 98 -14.26 23.98 1.24
CA ASP A 98 -14.46 25.20 2.01
C ASP A 98 -15.94 25.63 2.05
N GLU A 99 -16.73 25.29 1.01
CA GLU A 99 -18.16 25.62 0.96
C GLU A 99 -19.03 24.66 1.80
N ALA A 100 -18.65 23.38 1.93
CA ALA A 100 -19.45 22.40 2.68
C ALA A 100 -19.38 22.57 4.20
N PHE A 101 -18.34 23.21 4.74
CA PHE A 101 -18.19 23.44 6.18
C PHE A 101 -18.86 24.74 6.65
N ASN A 102 -19.07 25.72 5.74
CA ASN A 102 -19.69 27.01 6.07
C ASN A 102 -21.22 27.03 5.89
N ASP A 103 -21.82 25.96 5.35
CA ASP A 103 -23.27 25.82 5.15
C ASP A 103 -23.98 25.08 6.30
N VAL A 104 -23.26 24.80 7.40
CA VAL A 104 -23.81 24.30 8.68
C VAL A 104 -23.79 25.43 9.71
N HIS A 105 -24.36 26.58 9.36
CA HIS A 105 -24.73 27.62 10.33
C HIS A 105 -25.94 28.44 9.86
#